data_AF-A0A7S2IN84-F1
#
_entry.id   AF-A0A7S2IN84-F1
#
_cell.length_a   1.000
_cell.length_b   1.000
_cell.length_c   1.000
_cell.angle_alpha   90.00
_cell.angle_beta   90.00
_cell.angle_gamma   90.00
#
_symmetry.space_group_name_H-M   'P 1'
#
loop_
_entity.id
_entity.type
_entity.pdbx_description
1 polymer ?
#
loop_
_entity_poly.entity_id
_entity_poly.type
_entity_poly.pdbx_seq_one_letter_code
_entity_poly.pdbx_strand_id
1 'polypeptide(L)'
;TSHLYRMVLKPDNTVRVEIDEEKIYEGSIKEDWEVLKPKEIPDPADKKPDDWTDESMIDDPEDKKPDDWVEEKRIVDADAKKPDDWDDEEDGEWEAPMKDNPAYKGDWYGKRISNPAYKGFWEAKKIANPEYVDDDSVYKFEDFGFIGFDLWQVKGGTIFDNVMVTDDVAEADGFAKKWKALSEVE
;
A
#
# COMPACT_ATOMS: atom_id res chain seq x y z
N THR A 1 28.59 -8.17 -12.90
CA THR A 1 29.18 -7.07 -12.13
C THR A 1 29.01 -7.39 -10.66
N SER A 2 30.10 -7.36 -9.90
CA SER A 2 30.05 -7.42 -8.44
C SER A 2 29.71 -6.05 -7.85
N HIS A 3 29.20 -6.02 -6.62
CA HIS A 3 28.92 -4.79 -5.86
C HIS A 3 29.41 -4.97 -4.42
N LEU A 4 29.92 -3.91 -3.82
CA LEU A 4 30.40 -3.89 -2.44
C LEU A 4 29.39 -3.19 -1.53
N TYR A 5 28.98 -3.88 -0.46
CA TYR A 5 28.10 -3.32 0.57
C TYR A 5 28.90 -3.11 1.85
N ARG A 6 28.78 -1.93 2.46
CA ARG A 6 29.43 -1.61 3.74
C ARG A 6 28.46 -0.93 4.69
N MET A 7 28.49 -1.35 5.95
CA MET A 7 27.80 -0.69 7.04
C MET A 7 28.81 -0.37 8.15
N VAL A 8 28.81 0.87 8.63
CA VAL A 8 29.61 1.33 9.76
C VAL A 8 28.66 1.81 10.84
N LEU A 9 28.64 1.13 11.98
CA LEU A 9 27.87 1.49 13.17
C LEU A 9 28.82 2.00 14.25
N LYS A 10 28.51 3.16 14.86
CA LYS A 10 29.35 3.80 15.86
C LYS A 10 28.71 3.80 17.26
N PRO A 11 29.51 3.98 18.33
CA PRO A 11 29.01 4.05 19.71
C PRO A 11 28.07 5.20 20.04
N ASP A 12 27.96 6.21 19.17
CA ASP A 12 27.02 7.32 19.30
C ASP A 12 25.66 7.03 18.62
N ASN A 13 25.41 5.75 18.30
CA ASN A 13 24.24 5.28 17.55
C ASN A 13 24.15 5.82 16.11
N THR A 14 25.22 6.45 15.58
CA THR A 14 25.25 6.82 14.17
C THR A 14 25.60 5.62 13.31
N VAL A 15 24.90 5.48 12.19
CA VAL A 15 25.15 4.46 11.19
C VAL A 15 25.37 5.11 9.83
N ARG A 16 26.28 4.54 9.05
CA ARG A 16 26.51 4.87 7.64
C ARG A 16 26.43 3.59 6.82
N VAL A 17 25.65 3.61 5.75
CA VAL A 17 25.54 2.52 4.78
C VAL A 17 25.98 3.00 3.42
N GLU A 18 26.80 2.19 2.75
CA GLU A 18 27.38 2.48 1.45
C GLU A 18 27.22 1.30 0.50
N ILE A 19 27.07 1.64 -0.78
CA ILE A 19 27.15 0.70 -1.90
C ILE A 19 28.23 1.23 -2.84
N ASP A 20 29.20 0.40 -3.19
CA ASP A 20 30.31 0.75 -4.10
C ASP A 20 31.09 2.01 -3.69
N GLU A 21 31.27 2.19 -2.38
CA GLU A 21 31.89 3.37 -1.71
C GLU A 21 31.04 4.65 -1.77
N GLU A 22 29.85 4.61 -2.38
CA GLU A 22 28.89 5.70 -2.38
C GLU A 22 27.98 5.62 -1.16
N LYS A 23 27.89 6.72 -0.42
CA LYS A 23 27.01 6.83 0.75
C LYS A 23 25.55 6.89 0.32
N ILE A 24 24.80 5.83 0.65
CA ILE A 24 23.36 5.75 0.40
C ILE A 24 22.53 6.18 1.61
N TYR A 25 23.10 6.08 2.82
CA TYR A 25 22.42 6.44 4.05
C TYR A 25 23.41 6.83 5.15
N GLU A 26 23.04 7.83 5.95
CA GLU A 26 23.74 8.23 7.17
C GLU A 26 22.73 8.85 8.13
N GLY A 27 22.65 8.33 9.35
CA GLY A 27 21.61 8.68 10.32
C GLY A 27 21.85 8.06 11.69
N SER A 28 20.82 8.09 12.53
CA SER A 28 20.84 7.52 13.89
C SER A 28 19.99 6.27 13.93
N ILE A 29 20.55 5.11 14.29
CA ILE A 29 19.75 3.88 14.45
C ILE A 29 18.68 4.03 15.54
N LYS A 30 18.91 4.90 16.53
CA LYS A 30 17.99 5.11 17.65
C LYS A 30 16.74 5.89 17.22
N GLU A 31 16.89 6.81 16.26
CA GLU A 31 15.82 7.71 15.83
C GLU A 31 15.16 7.25 14.53
N ASP A 32 15.94 6.70 13.61
CA ASP A 32 15.49 6.40 12.26
C ASP A 32 15.01 4.94 12.12
N TRP A 33 15.40 4.04 13.02
CA TRP A 33 15.06 2.61 12.96
C TRP A 33 14.18 2.18 14.14
N GLU A 34 13.39 1.13 13.95
CA GLU A 34 12.50 0.57 14.98
C GLU A 34 13.25 -0.31 15.99
N VAL A 35 14.26 0.26 16.65
CA VAL A 35 15.04 -0.43 17.71
C VAL A 35 14.51 -0.14 19.12
N LEU A 36 13.76 0.95 19.28
CA LEU A 36 13.04 1.31 20.50
C LEU A 36 11.53 1.28 20.26
N LYS A 37 10.77 1.18 21.36
CA LYS A 37 9.32 1.45 21.32
C LYS A 37 9.09 2.87 20.81
N PRO A 38 7.95 3.16 20.16
CA PRO A 38 7.65 4.51 19.69
C PRO A 38 7.54 5.48 20.86
N LYS A 39 8.01 6.72 20.68
CA LYS A 39 7.91 7.79 21.69
C LYS A 39 6.47 8.18 22.01
N GLU A 40 5.58 8.05 21.03
CA GLU A 40 4.17 8.37 21.15
C GLU A 40 3.30 7.21 20.66
N ILE A 41 2.17 6.99 21.33
CA ILE A 41 1.14 6.02 20.94
C ILE A 41 -0.22 6.71 20.80
N PRO A 42 -1.14 6.17 19.98
CA PRO A 42 -2.52 6.63 19.99
C PRO A 42 -3.12 6.49 21.38
N ASP A 43 -3.85 7.52 21.84
CA ASP A 43 -4.53 7.50 23.12
C ASP A 43 -5.63 6.43 23.11
N PRO A 44 -5.52 5.36 23.92
CA PRO A 44 -6.51 4.30 23.95
C PRO A 44 -7.86 4.77 24.48
N ALA A 45 -7.89 5.87 25.23
CA ALA A 45 -9.10 6.49 25.76
C ALA A 45 -9.75 7.45 24.77
N ASP A 46 -9.01 7.97 23.78
CA ASP A 46 -9.58 8.83 22.75
C ASP A 46 -10.45 8.00 21.80
N LYS A 47 -11.63 8.54 21.49
CA LYS A 47 -12.64 7.87 20.67
C LYS A 47 -13.11 8.83 19.61
N LYS A 48 -13.37 8.25 18.45
CA LYS A 48 -13.96 8.96 17.33
C LYS A 48 -15.28 9.59 17.80
N PRO A 49 -15.46 10.91 17.67
CA PRO A 49 -16.71 11.57 18.01
C PRO A 49 -17.87 11.04 17.14
N ASP A 50 -19.07 10.95 17.71
CA ASP A 50 -20.27 10.50 17.00
C ASP A 50 -20.64 11.42 15.82
N ASP A 51 -20.25 12.70 15.87
CA ASP A 51 -20.49 13.68 14.82
C ASP A 51 -19.43 13.66 13.70
N TRP A 52 -18.46 12.73 13.76
CA TRP A 52 -17.42 12.58 12.75
C TRP A 52 -17.80 11.52 11.72
N THR A 53 -18.10 11.93 10.49
CA THR A 53 -18.41 11.00 9.40
C THR A 53 -17.15 10.50 8.70
N ASP A 54 -17.14 9.23 8.28
CA ASP A 54 -16.11 8.66 7.38
C ASP A 54 -16.49 8.86 5.90
N GLU A 55 -17.73 9.26 5.63
CA GLU A 55 -18.23 9.42 4.27
C GLU A 55 -17.76 10.77 3.70
N SER A 56 -16.73 10.72 2.87
CA SER A 56 -16.24 11.91 2.15
C SER A 56 -17.19 12.40 1.06
N MET A 57 -18.07 11.53 0.58
CA MET A 57 -19.05 11.81 -0.46
C MET A 57 -20.43 11.32 -0.03
N ILE A 58 -21.45 12.13 -0.26
CA ILE A 58 -22.86 11.79 -0.04
C ILE A 58 -23.63 11.95 -1.34
N ASP A 59 -24.81 11.34 -1.43
CA ASP A 59 -25.71 11.58 -2.56
C ASP A 59 -26.23 13.02 -2.49
N ASP A 60 -26.30 13.69 -3.63
CA ASP A 60 -26.79 15.05 -3.77
C ASP A 60 -28.29 15.06 -3.45
N PRO A 61 -28.72 15.66 -2.34
CA PRO A 61 -30.13 15.61 -1.92
C PRO A 61 -31.06 16.37 -2.89
N GLU A 62 -30.48 17.25 -3.71
CA GLU A 62 -31.20 18.00 -4.74
C GLU A 62 -31.25 17.24 -6.07
N ASP A 63 -30.43 16.19 -6.25
CA ASP A 63 -30.46 15.37 -7.46
C ASP A 63 -31.57 14.32 -7.35
N LYS A 64 -32.64 14.55 -8.11
CA LYS A 64 -33.78 13.65 -8.18
C LYS A 64 -33.80 12.99 -9.54
N LYS A 65 -34.14 11.70 -9.54
CA LYS A 65 -34.38 10.95 -10.76
C LYS A 65 -35.38 11.72 -11.64
N PRO A 66 -35.03 12.06 -12.88
CA PRO A 66 -35.93 12.74 -13.80
C PRO A 66 -37.20 11.91 -14.05
N ASP A 67 -38.34 12.59 -14.18
CA ASP A 67 -39.63 11.95 -14.47
C ASP A 67 -39.64 11.21 -15.81
N ASP A 68 -38.75 11.56 -16.74
CA ASP A 68 -38.60 10.95 -18.06
C ASP A 68 -37.60 9.78 -18.10
N TRP A 69 -37.12 9.32 -16.95
CA TRP A 69 -36.15 8.21 -16.83
C TRP A 69 -36.86 6.89 -16.50
N VAL A 70 -37.10 6.08 -17.53
CA VAL A 70 -37.74 4.75 -17.39
C VAL A 70 -36.78 3.70 -16.82
N GLU A 71 -37.29 2.77 -16.02
CA GLU A 71 -36.50 1.67 -15.44
C GLU A 71 -36.61 0.39 -16.25
N GLU A 72 -37.73 0.24 -16.98
CA GLU A 72 -38.02 -0.91 -17.80
C GLU A 72 -37.08 -0.96 -19.00
N LYS A 73 -36.09 -1.85 -18.92
CA LYS A 73 -35.14 -2.16 -20.00
C LYS A 73 -35.82 -2.67 -21.27
N ARG A 74 -36.98 -3.32 -21.11
CA ARG A 74 -37.74 -3.93 -22.21
C ARG A 74 -39.23 -3.64 -22.09
N ILE A 75 -39.85 -3.41 -23.24
CA ILE A 75 -41.29 -3.17 -23.40
C ILE A 75 -41.85 -4.15 -24.44
N VAL A 76 -43.15 -4.41 -24.38
CA VAL A 76 -43.82 -5.24 -25.39
C VAL A 76 -43.75 -4.55 -26.76
N ASP A 77 -43.40 -5.29 -27.80
CA ASP A 77 -43.39 -4.77 -29.16
C ASP A 77 -44.81 -4.66 -29.73
N ALA A 78 -45.40 -3.48 -29.61
CA ALA A 78 -46.75 -3.20 -30.13
C ALA A 78 -46.86 -3.32 -31.66
N ASP A 79 -45.74 -3.29 -32.39
CA ASP A 79 -45.71 -3.43 -33.85
C ASP A 79 -45.56 -4.89 -34.29
N ALA A 80 -45.24 -5.80 -33.35
CA ALA A 80 -45.18 -7.22 -33.62
C ALA A 80 -46.59 -7.73 -33.92
N LYS A 81 -46.70 -8.51 -34.99
CA LYS A 81 -47.94 -9.18 -35.38
C LYS A 81 -47.78 -10.67 -35.19
N LYS A 82 -48.86 -11.30 -34.77
CA LYS A 82 -48.98 -12.76 -34.77
C LYS A 82 -48.64 -13.29 -36.17
N PRO A 83 -47.70 -14.24 -36.30
CA PRO A 83 -47.37 -14.85 -37.59
C PRO A 83 -48.59 -15.54 -38.21
N ASP A 84 -48.68 -15.51 -39.55
CA ASP A 84 -49.80 -16.14 -40.27
C ASP A 84 -49.84 -17.68 -40.10
N ASP A 85 -48.71 -18.29 -39.72
CA ASP A 85 -48.52 -19.74 -39.53
C ASP A 85 -48.61 -20.18 -38.06
N TRP A 86 -49.11 -19.32 -37.15
CA TRP A 86 -49.22 -19.62 -35.72
C TRP A 86 -50.55 -20.33 -35.38
N ASP A 87 -50.48 -21.45 -34.68
CA ASP A 87 -51.65 -22.23 -34.24
C ASP A 87 -51.86 -22.11 -32.72
N ASP A 88 -52.96 -21.47 -32.28
CA ASP A 88 -53.21 -21.28 -30.84
C ASP A 88 -53.56 -22.59 -30.10
N GLU A 89 -54.03 -23.64 -30.79
CA GLU A 89 -54.36 -24.93 -30.17
C GLU A 89 -53.10 -25.77 -29.90
N GLU A 90 -52.06 -25.64 -30.73
CA GLU A 90 -50.81 -26.40 -30.63
C GLU A 90 -49.65 -25.59 -29.99
N ASP A 91 -49.53 -24.29 -30.29
CA ASP A 91 -48.45 -23.40 -29.80
C ASP A 91 -48.86 -22.53 -28.58
N GLY A 92 -50.16 -22.44 -28.28
CA GLY A 92 -50.74 -21.61 -27.21
C GLY A 92 -51.08 -20.17 -27.64
N GLU A 93 -51.64 -19.38 -26.71
CA GLU A 93 -51.98 -17.97 -27.00
C GLU A 93 -50.72 -17.17 -27.36
N TRP A 94 -50.73 -16.54 -28.53
CA TRP A 94 -49.60 -15.72 -28.97
C TRP A 94 -49.40 -14.49 -28.07
N GLU A 95 -48.19 -14.35 -27.53
CA GLU A 95 -47.74 -13.16 -26.81
C GLU A 95 -46.74 -12.36 -27.66
N ALA A 96 -46.93 -11.04 -27.74
CA ALA A 96 -46.00 -10.17 -28.46
C ALA A 96 -44.61 -10.18 -27.80
N PRO A 97 -43.51 -10.32 -28.58
CA PRO A 97 -42.17 -10.35 -28.04
C PRO A 97 -41.81 -9.03 -27.36
N MET A 98 -40.93 -9.09 -26.36
CA MET A 98 -40.35 -7.90 -25.75
C MET A 98 -39.24 -7.33 -26.64
N LYS A 99 -39.28 -6.01 -26.87
CA LYS A 99 -38.18 -5.24 -27.48
C LYS A 99 -37.50 -4.34 -26.46
N ASP A 100 -36.26 -3.96 -26.75
CA ASP A 100 -35.53 -3.01 -25.92
C ASP A 100 -36.24 -1.65 -25.92
N ASN A 101 -36.42 -1.06 -24.73
CA ASN A 101 -37.14 0.18 -24.56
C ASN A 101 -36.28 1.36 -25.05
N PRO A 102 -36.66 2.08 -26.12
CA PRO A 102 -35.87 3.19 -26.63
C PRO A 102 -35.74 4.37 -25.65
N ALA A 103 -36.65 4.46 -24.67
CA ALA A 103 -36.62 5.47 -23.62
C ALA A 103 -35.69 5.10 -22.45
N TYR A 104 -35.22 3.84 -22.36
CA TYR A 104 -34.33 3.39 -21.30
C TYR A 104 -32.92 3.97 -21.50
N LYS A 105 -32.51 4.83 -20.58
CA LYS A 105 -31.23 5.58 -20.63
C LYS A 105 -30.12 4.96 -19.78
N GLY A 106 -30.36 3.80 -19.16
CA GLY A 106 -29.44 3.18 -18.20
C GLY A 106 -30.01 3.14 -16.78
N ASP A 107 -29.31 2.50 -15.86
CA ASP A 107 -29.68 2.53 -14.44
C ASP A 107 -29.35 3.95 -13.93
N TRP A 108 -30.30 4.60 -13.26
CA TRP A 108 -30.07 5.95 -12.74
C TRP A 108 -29.19 5.87 -11.49
N TYR A 109 -28.15 6.70 -11.44
CA TYR A 109 -27.31 6.88 -10.26
C TYR A 109 -27.38 8.34 -9.83
N GLY A 110 -27.75 8.58 -8.58
CA GLY A 110 -27.71 9.90 -7.99
C GLY A 110 -26.29 10.48 -8.03
N LYS A 111 -26.19 11.75 -8.39
CA LYS A 111 -24.94 12.50 -8.35
C LYS A 111 -24.41 12.48 -6.92
N ARG A 112 -23.12 12.20 -6.75
CA ARG A 112 -22.45 12.29 -5.45
C ARG A 112 -21.73 13.62 -5.31
N ILE A 113 -21.89 14.28 -4.18
CA ILE A 113 -21.23 15.54 -3.82
C ILE A 113 -20.35 15.36 -2.59
N SER A 114 -19.34 16.23 -2.43
CA SER A 114 -18.52 16.25 -1.23
C SER A 114 -19.39 16.46 0.01
N ASN A 115 -19.20 15.64 1.02
CA ASN A 115 -19.92 15.74 2.28
C ASN A 115 -19.38 16.93 3.10
N PRO A 116 -20.17 18.01 3.33
CA PRO A 116 -19.71 19.15 4.10
C PRO A 116 -19.41 18.83 5.57
N ALA A 117 -19.96 17.72 6.10
CA ALA A 117 -19.69 17.25 7.45
C ALA A 117 -18.41 16.40 7.56
N TYR A 118 -17.79 16.01 6.43
CA TYR A 118 -16.54 15.26 6.43
C TYR A 118 -15.37 16.15 6.86
N LYS A 119 -14.78 15.82 8.01
CA LYS A 119 -13.66 16.57 8.61
C LYS A 119 -12.29 15.95 8.32
N GLY A 120 -12.24 14.95 7.44
CA GLY A 120 -11.04 14.15 7.16
C GLY A 120 -11.09 12.78 7.84
N PHE A 121 -10.02 12.01 7.70
CA PHE A 121 -9.90 10.74 8.43
C PHE A 121 -9.68 11.05 9.91
N TRP A 122 -10.47 10.41 10.78
CA TRP A 122 -10.27 10.58 12.22
C TRP A 122 -9.03 9.80 12.67
N GLU A 123 -8.12 10.47 13.37
CA GLU A 123 -7.00 9.83 14.06
C GLU A 123 -7.08 10.18 15.55
N ALA A 124 -6.88 9.18 16.40
CA ALA A 124 -6.78 9.39 17.84
C ALA A 124 -5.61 10.32 18.17
N LYS A 125 -5.77 11.15 19.20
CA LYS A 125 -4.67 11.97 19.72
C LYS A 125 -3.50 11.09 20.10
N LYS A 126 -2.29 11.54 19.77
CA LYS A 126 -1.06 10.89 20.22
C LYS A 126 -0.73 11.34 21.65
N ILE A 127 -0.37 10.38 22.50
CA ILE A 127 0.10 10.60 23.86
C ILE A 127 1.49 9.98 24.03
N ALA A 128 2.25 10.45 25.02
CA ALA A 128 3.53 9.87 25.37
C ALA A 128 3.36 8.38 25.69
N ASN A 129 4.22 7.54 25.11
CA ASN A 129 4.20 6.11 25.36
C ASN A 129 4.80 5.80 26.74
N PRO A 130 4.03 5.28 27.72
CA PRO A 130 4.57 4.94 29.03
C PRO A 130 5.59 3.78 28.98
N GLU A 131 5.60 2.99 27.90
CA GLU A 131 6.57 1.92 27.69
C GLU A 131 7.83 2.39 26.94
N TYR A 132 7.89 3.66 26.51
CA TYR A 132 9.10 4.21 25.92
C TYR A 132 10.18 4.32 27.00
N VAL A 133 11.30 3.66 26.77
CA VAL A 133 12.52 3.80 27.55
C VAL A 133 13.62 4.22 26.60
N ASP A 134 14.24 5.35 26.92
CA ASP A 134 15.39 5.84 26.18
C ASP A 134 16.62 4.96 26.45
N ASP A 135 17.33 4.55 25.41
CA ASP A 135 18.53 3.72 25.53
C ASP A 135 19.60 4.19 24.54
N ASP A 136 20.75 4.61 25.08
CA ASP A 136 21.93 5.03 24.30
C ASP A 136 22.84 3.86 23.93
N SER A 137 22.57 2.67 24.45
CA SER A 137 23.36 1.45 24.22
C SER A 137 22.79 0.56 23.12
N VAL A 138 21.83 1.04 22.32
CA VAL A 138 21.21 0.27 21.22
C VAL A 138 22.20 -0.18 20.14
N TYR A 139 23.34 0.50 19.97
CA TYR A 139 24.42 0.04 19.08
C TYR A 139 25.16 -1.21 19.61
N LYS A 140 25.09 -1.45 20.92
CA LYS A 140 25.98 -2.37 21.62
C LYS A 140 25.38 -3.76 21.64
N PHE A 141 26.15 -4.70 21.11
CA PHE A 141 25.89 -6.14 21.24
C PHE A 141 26.95 -6.75 22.14
N GLU A 142 26.58 -7.75 22.95
CA GLU A 142 27.54 -8.40 23.86
C GLU A 142 28.59 -9.22 23.10
N ASP A 143 28.14 -9.97 22.08
CA ASP A 143 28.99 -10.81 21.25
C ASP A 143 28.35 -11.07 19.88
N PHE A 144 29.19 -11.21 18.86
CA PHE A 144 28.79 -11.63 17.52
C PHE A 144 29.42 -12.99 17.21
N GLY A 145 28.68 -14.08 17.49
CA GLY A 145 29.22 -15.44 17.39
C GLY A 145 29.33 -16.00 15.96
N PHE A 146 28.38 -15.65 15.07
CA PHE A 146 28.29 -16.26 13.74
C PHE A 146 27.89 -15.24 12.68
N ILE A 147 28.39 -15.44 11.46
CA ILE A 147 27.88 -14.81 10.25
C ILE A 147 27.07 -15.87 9.50
N GLY A 148 25.78 -15.60 9.27
CA GLY A 148 24.86 -16.51 8.59
C GLY A 148 24.28 -15.87 7.33
N PHE A 149 24.20 -16.66 6.26
CA PHE A 149 23.45 -16.31 5.05
C PHE A 149 22.23 -17.20 4.98
N ASP A 150 21.09 -16.68 5.42
CA ASP A 150 19.78 -17.35 5.30
C ASP A 150 18.90 -16.54 4.33
N LEU A 151 18.73 -17.06 3.11
CA LEU A 151 18.16 -16.34 1.98
C LEU A 151 17.29 -17.26 1.13
N TRP A 152 16.20 -16.72 0.60
CA TRP A 152 15.39 -17.37 -0.43
C TRP A 152 15.71 -16.81 -1.81
N GLN A 153 15.97 -17.68 -2.80
CA GLN A 153 16.18 -17.29 -4.19
C GLN A 153 15.33 -18.15 -5.13
N VAL A 154 14.59 -17.51 -6.03
CA VAL A 154 13.87 -18.21 -7.12
C VAL A 154 14.86 -18.68 -8.19
N LYS A 155 15.82 -17.81 -8.55
CA LYS A 155 16.92 -18.12 -9.47
C LYS A 155 18.24 -17.98 -8.71
N GLY A 156 18.94 -19.09 -8.53
CA GLY A 156 20.27 -19.10 -7.92
C GLY A 156 21.36 -18.52 -8.82
N GLY A 157 22.58 -18.50 -8.31
CA GLY A 157 23.78 -18.04 -9.02
C GLY A 157 24.43 -16.78 -8.43
N THR A 158 23.86 -16.23 -7.35
CA THR A 158 24.53 -15.17 -6.58
C THR A 158 25.73 -15.76 -5.86
N ILE A 159 26.87 -15.07 -5.98
CA ILE A 159 28.11 -15.39 -5.28
C ILE A 159 28.34 -14.30 -4.24
N PHE A 160 28.54 -14.69 -2.99
CA PHE A 160 29.00 -13.81 -1.93
C PHE A 160 30.47 -14.14 -1.65
N ASP A 161 31.31 -13.12 -1.61
CA ASP A 161 32.72 -13.23 -1.24
C ASP A 161 33.11 -11.95 -0.46
N ASN A 162 34.34 -11.91 0.06
CA ASN A 162 34.93 -10.73 0.69
C ASN A 162 34.18 -10.25 1.95
N VAL A 163 33.65 -11.19 2.73
CA VAL A 163 33.01 -10.89 4.02
C VAL A 163 34.06 -10.43 5.03
N MET A 164 33.90 -9.21 5.55
CA MET A 164 34.80 -8.61 6.54
C MET A 164 34.00 -7.97 7.68
N VAL A 165 34.45 -8.21 8.91
CA VAL A 165 33.94 -7.55 10.12
C VAL A 165 35.16 -7.04 10.90
N THR A 166 35.22 -5.74 11.15
CA THR A 166 36.33 -5.07 11.85
C THR A 166 35.80 -3.84 12.59
N ASP A 167 36.53 -3.40 13.60
CA ASP A 167 36.33 -2.13 14.30
C ASP A 167 37.24 -1.00 13.77
N ASP A 168 38.10 -1.29 12.79
CA ASP A 168 38.99 -0.32 12.15
C ASP A 168 38.50 0.05 10.73
N VAL A 169 38.03 1.29 10.59
CA VAL A 169 37.58 1.85 9.31
C VAL A 169 38.72 1.89 8.29
N ALA A 170 39.96 2.15 8.70
CA ALA A 170 41.09 2.21 7.78
C ALA A 170 41.45 0.82 7.23
N GLU A 171 41.30 -0.24 8.03
CA GLU A 171 41.45 -1.62 7.57
C GLU A 171 40.38 -1.96 6.53
N ALA A 172 39.12 -1.62 6.82
CA ALA A 172 38.00 -1.80 5.89
C ALA A 172 38.19 -1.02 4.59
N ASP A 173 38.68 0.23 4.65
CA ASP A 173 39.01 1.04 3.48
C ASP A 173 40.12 0.39 2.64
N GLY A 174 41.15 -0.15 3.29
CA GLY A 174 42.23 -0.87 2.61
C GLY A 174 41.73 -2.13 1.90
N PHE A 175 40.78 -2.83 2.50
CA PHE A 175 40.14 -4.01 1.91
C PHE A 175 39.23 -3.64 0.73
N ALA A 176 38.39 -2.62 0.86
CA ALA A 176 37.51 -2.11 -0.20
C ALA A 176 38.30 -1.68 -1.45
N LYS A 177 39.43 -0.99 -1.27
CA LYS A 177 40.32 -0.60 -2.39
C LYS A 177 40.84 -1.79 -3.21
N LYS A 178 41.13 -2.92 -2.55
CA LYS A 178 41.57 -4.14 -3.25
C LYS A 178 40.44 -4.73 -4.09
N TRP A 179 39.23 -4.78 -3.53
CA TRP A 179 38.04 -5.21 -4.27
C TRP A 179 37.77 -4.28 -5.47
N LYS A 180 37.83 -2.96 -5.27
CA LYS A 180 37.57 -1.98 -6.33
C LYS A 180 38.47 -2.20 -7.54
N ALA A 181 39.77 -2.36 -7.32
CA ALA A 181 40.73 -2.62 -8.39
C ALA A 181 40.47 -3.93 -9.15
N LEU A 182 39.92 -4.95 -8.49
CA LEU A 182 39.51 -6.20 -9.14
C LEU A 182 38.18 -6.05 -9.90
N SER A 183 37.21 -5.34 -9.32
CA SER A 183 35.89 -5.12 -9.93
C SER A 183 35.94 -4.36 -11.26
N GLU A 184 36.95 -3.53 -11.48
CA GLU A 184 37.13 -2.76 -12.72
C GLU A 184 37.56 -3.62 -13.91
N VAL A 185 38.02 -4.85 -13.67
CA VAL A 185 38.50 -5.80 -14.71
C VAL A 185 37.67 -7.07 -14.80
N GLU A 186 36.58 -7.18 -14.03
CA GLU A 186 35.55 -8.23 -14.17
C GLU A 186 34.65 -8.02 -15.40
#